data_AF-A0A7X5QGU4-F1
#
_entry.id   AF-A0A7X5QGU4-F1
#
_cell.length_a   1.000
_cell.length_b   1.000
_cell.length_c   1.000
_cell.angle_alpha   90.00
_cell.angle_beta   90.00
_cell.angle_gamma   90.00
#
_symmetry.space_group_name_H-M   'P 1'
#
loop_
_entity.id
_entity.type
_entity.pdbx_description
1 polymer ?
#
loop_
_entity_poly.entity_id
_entity_poly.type
_entity_poly.pdbx_seq_one_letter_code
_entity_poly.pdbx_strand_id
1 'polypeptide(L)'
;MATIKAEIVRARVDPKLKEDAEKVLSALGISLSDAIRIFLNQVSLRQEFPIELKIPNRTTLKAIAAPVTDEVFISADELFSSVCGDDAED
;
A
#
# COMPACT_ATOMS: atom_id res chain seq x y z
N MET A 1 15.91 -0.01 -34.47
CA MET A 1 14.76 0.33 -33.61
C MET A 1 14.71 -0.67 -32.48
N ALA A 2 14.78 -0.23 -31.23
CA ALA A 2 14.69 -1.14 -30.08
C ALA A 2 13.30 -1.79 -30.06
N THR A 3 13.25 -3.11 -29.93
CA THR A 3 12.01 -3.87 -29.80
C THR A 3 11.41 -3.62 -28.42
N ILE A 4 10.18 -3.10 -28.38
CA ILE A 4 9.43 -2.99 -27.13
C ILE A 4 9.08 -4.42 -26.70
N LYS A 5 9.74 -4.90 -25.63
CA LYS A 5 9.43 -6.21 -25.04
C LYS A 5 8.10 -6.09 -24.30
N ALA A 6 7.09 -6.84 -24.75
CA ALA A 6 5.80 -6.92 -24.08
C ALA A 6 5.67 -8.23 -23.29
N GLU A 7 5.19 -8.15 -22.07
CA GLU A 7 4.88 -9.31 -21.23
C GLU A 7 3.38 -9.35 -20.89
N ILE A 8 2.84 -10.56 -20.68
CA ILE A 8 1.41 -10.76 -20.47
C ILE A 8 1.13 -11.02 -18.99
N VAL A 9 0.29 -10.18 -18.39
CA VAL A 9 -0.24 -10.37 -17.04
C VAL A 9 -1.51 -11.23 -17.11
N ARG A 10 -1.53 -12.35 -16.38
CA ARG A 10 -2.70 -13.24 -16.26
C ARG A 10 -3.07 -13.42 -14.79
N ALA A 11 -4.32 -13.16 -14.45
CA ALA A 11 -4.87 -13.38 -13.12
C ALA A 11 -6.25 -14.03 -13.23
N ARG A 12 -6.57 -14.96 -12.32
CA ARG A 12 -7.93 -15.48 -12.20
C ARG A 12 -8.75 -14.48 -11.39
N VAL A 13 -9.93 -14.15 -11.90
CA VAL A 13 -10.89 -13.26 -11.25
C VAL A 13 -12.28 -13.85 -11.38
N ASP A 14 -13.15 -13.50 -10.44
CA ASP A 14 -14.56 -13.84 -10.54
C ASP A 14 -15.18 -13.18 -11.81
N PRO A 15 -16.00 -13.90 -12.61
CA PRO A 15 -16.59 -13.33 -13.82
C PRO A 15 -17.46 -12.10 -13.57
N LYS A 16 -18.23 -12.09 -12.48
CA LYS A 16 -19.09 -10.96 -12.12
C LYS A 16 -18.25 -9.76 -11.69
N LEU A 17 -17.19 -10.00 -10.92
CA LEU A 17 -16.23 -8.94 -10.56
C LEU A 17 -15.62 -8.29 -11.81
N LYS A 18 -15.25 -9.09 -12.80
CA LYS A 18 -14.70 -8.58 -14.07
C LYS A 18 -15.72 -7.70 -14.80
N GLU A 19 -16.95 -8.17 -14.94
CA GLU A 19 -18.02 -7.45 -15.64
C GLU A 19 -18.35 -6.13 -14.95
N ASP A 20 -18.48 -6.13 -13.62
CA ASP A 20 -18.77 -4.95 -12.83
C ASP A 20 -17.63 -3.92 -12.93
N ALA A 21 -16.37 -4.36 -12.86
CA ALA A 21 -15.21 -3.49 -13.05
C ALA A 21 -15.16 -2.89 -14.47
N GLU A 22 -15.41 -3.69 -15.51
CA GLU A 22 -15.42 -3.22 -16.90
C GLU A 22 -16.48 -2.15 -17.15
N LYS A 23 -17.67 -2.27 -16.54
CA LYS A 23 -18.72 -1.23 -16.63
C LYS A 23 -18.27 0.10 -16.05
N VAL A 24 -17.68 0.08 -14.85
CA VAL A 24 -17.18 1.29 -14.18
C VAL A 24 -16.05 1.93 -14.97
N LEU A 25 -15.06 1.13 -15.40
CA LEU A 25 -13.91 1.61 -16.17
C LEU A 25 -14.33 2.17 -17.54
N SER A 26 -15.29 1.53 -18.21
CA SER A 26 -15.83 2.01 -19.48
C SER A 26 -16.56 3.36 -19.33
N ALA A 27 -17.28 3.56 -18.22
CA ALA A 27 -17.90 4.85 -17.90
C ALA A 27 -16.84 5.96 -17.66
N LEU A 28 -15.64 5.59 -17.22
CA LEU A 28 -14.48 6.47 -17.10
C LEU A 28 -13.66 6.62 -18.41
N GLY A 29 -14.06 5.93 -19.49
CA GLY A 29 -13.39 5.99 -20.79
C GLY A 29 -12.07 5.21 -20.87
N ILE A 30 -11.83 4.27 -19.96
CA ILE A 30 -10.60 3.47 -19.93
C ILE A 30 -10.90 1.98 -20.02
N SER A 31 -10.02 1.23 -20.70
CA SER A 31 -10.15 -0.23 -20.77
C SER A 31 -9.63 -0.90 -19.50
N LEU A 32 -10.06 -2.15 -19.26
CA LEU A 32 -9.52 -2.96 -18.16
C LEU A 32 -7.99 -3.14 -18.28
N SER A 33 -7.47 -3.29 -19.49
CA SER A 33 -6.03 -3.40 -19.72
C SER A 33 -5.29 -2.10 -19.38
N ASP A 34 -5.88 -0.94 -19.67
CA ASP A 34 -5.27 0.35 -19.32
C ASP A 34 -5.29 0.57 -17.81
N ALA A 35 -6.37 0.20 -17.14
CA ALA A 35 -6.44 0.24 -15.68
C ALA A 35 -5.35 -0.64 -15.02
N ILE A 36 -5.11 -1.84 -15.53
CA ILE A 36 -4.04 -2.73 -15.06
C ILE A 36 -2.66 -2.11 -15.30
N ARG A 37 -2.42 -1.49 -16.46
CA ARG A 37 -1.15 -0.79 -16.75
C ARG A 37 -0.93 0.38 -15.80
N ILE A 38 -1.96 1.20 -15.56
CA ILE A 38 -1.90 2.33 -14.63
C ILE A 38 -1.59 1.82 -13.22
N PHE A 39 -2.27 0.76 -12.77
CA PHE A 39 -2.03 0.14 -11.47
C PHE A 39 -0.56 -0.28 -11.30
N LEU A 40 -0.01 -1.04 -12.26
CA LEU A 40 1.38 -1.49 -12.20
C LEU A 40 2.38 -0.32 -12.24
N ASN A 41 2.09 0.71 -13.03
CA ASN A 41 2.89 1.93 -13.04
C ASN A 41 2.87 2.63 -11.68
N GLN A 42 1.72 2.75 -11.03
CA GLN A 42 1.64 3.38 -9.71
C GLN A 42 2.42 2.59 -8.65
N VAL A 43 2.32 1.25 -8.67
CA VAL A 43 3.12 0.38 -7.80
C VAL A 43 4.63 0.63 -8.01
N SER A 44 5.08 0.66 -9.27
CA SER A 44 6.49 0.88 -9.57
C SER A 44 6.98 2.28 -9.23
N LEU A 45 6.15 3.31 -9.44
CA LEU A 45 6.51 4.71 -9.22
C LEU A 45 6.59 5.06 -7.74
N ARG A 46 5.64 4.57 -6.96
CA ARG A 46 5.50 4.95 -5.53
C ARG A 46 6.14 3.94 -4.58
N GLN A 47 6.51 2.76 -5.08
CA GLN A 47 6.98 1.64 -4.26
C GLN A 47 6.02 1.25 -3.12
N GLU A 48 4.72 1.52 -3.32
CA GLU A 48 3.65 1.23 -2.37
C GLU A 48 2.45 0.64 -3.11
N PHE A 49 1.53 0.01 -2.37
CA PHE A 49 0.28 -0.45 -2.96
C PHE A 49 -0.65 0.76 -3.20
N PRO A 50 -1.09 1.02 -4.44
CA PRO A 50 -1.72 2.29 -4.83
C PRO A 50 -3.20 2.43 -4.41
N ILE A 51 -3.70 1.49 -3.61
CA ILE A 51 -5.00 1.57 -2.96
C ILE A 51 -4.70 1.54 -1.46
N GLU A 52 -5.19 2.51 -0.70
CA GLU A 52 -5.02 2.51 0.74
C GLU A 52 -5.60 1.21 1.31
N LEU A 53 -4.74 0.30 1.78
CA LEU A 53 -5.14 -0.93 2.46
C LEU A 53 -5.65 -0.56 3.87
N LYS A 54 -6.86 0.00 3.94
CA LYS A 54 -7.47 0.57 5.16
C LYS A 54 -7.98 -0.46 6.17
N ILE A 55 -7.39 -1.65 6.24
CA ILE A 55 -7.74 -2.61 7.29
C ILE A 55 -6.54 -2.74 8.24
N PRO A 56 -6.50 -1.94 9.32
CA PRO A 56 -5.52 -2.14 10.38
C PRO A 56 -5.59 -3.58 10.87
N ASN A 57 -4.44 -4.21 11.02
CA ASN A 57 -4.39 -5.58 11.52
C ASN A 57 -4.82 -5.62 13.01
N ARG A 58 -5.09 -6.82 13.52
CA ARG A 58 -5.54 -7.01 14.93
C ARG A 58 -4.57 -6.39 15.94
N THR A 59 -3.28 -6.40 15.66
CA THR A 59 -2.25 -5.81 16.53
C THR A 59 -2.35 -4.28 16.54
N THR A 60 -2.47 -3.66 15.35
CA THR A 60 -2.66 -2.20 15.22
C THR A 60 -3.95 -1.74 15.90
N LEU A 61 -5.06 -2.47 15.75
CA LEU A 61 -6.32 -2.15 16.44
C LEU A 61 -6.20 -2.23 17.96
N LYS A 62 -5.50 -3.24 18.48
CA LYS A 62 -5.24 -3.36 19.92
C LYS A 62 -4.36 -2.22 20.44
N ALA A 63 -3.34 -1.82 19.68
CA ALA A 63 -2.46 -0.72 20.04
C ALA A 63 -3.21 0.62 20.08
N ILE A 64 -4.09 0.87 19.09
CA ILE A 64 -4.93 2.08 19.06
C ILE A 64 -5.92 2.12 20.24
N ALA A 65 -6.44 0.96 20.65
CA ALA A 65 -7.38 0.86 21.78
C ALA A 65 -6.70 0.80 23.17
N ALA A 66 -5.37 0.68 23.21
CA ALA A 66 -4.63 0.65 24.47
C ALA A 66 -4.63 2.05 25.12
N PRO A 67 -4.60 2.12 26.47
CA PRO A 67 -4.43 3.39 27.16
C PRO A 67 -3.10 4.05 26.77
N VAL A 68 -3.10 5.39 26.73
CA VAL A 68 -1.88 6.17 26.49
C VAL A 68 -0.90 5.91 27.64
N THR A 69 0.39 5.80 27.32
CA THR A 69 1.43 5.67 28.34
C THR A 69 1.60 7.00 29.08
N ASP A 70 1.91 6.94 30.37
CA ASP A 70 2.15 8.16 31.18
C ASP A 70 3.54 8.79 30.91
N GLU A 71 4.33 8.18 30.03
CA GLU A 71 5.67 8.65 29.66
C GLU A 71 5.59 9.89 28.78
N VAL A 72 6.21 10.97 29.25
CA VAL A 72 6.31 12.25 28.55
C VAL A 72 7.78 12.59 28.38
N PHE A 73 8.17 12.88 27.15
CA PHE A 73 9.54 13.25 26.80
C PHE A 73 9.57 14.74 26.45
N ILE A 74 10.59 15.44 26.93
CA ILE A 74 10.77 16.87 26.67
C ILE A 74 11.47 17.15 25.35
N SER A 75 12.09 16.14 24.73
CA SER A 75 12.77 16.25 23.43
C SER A 75 12.67 14.97 22.60
N ALA A 76 12.88 15.09 21.29
CA ALA A 76 12.91 13.94 20.39
C ALA A 76 14.10 13.00 20.69
N ASP A 77 15.26 13.55 21.07
CA ASP A 77 16.44 12.76 21.43
C ASP A 77 16.17 11.85 22.64
N GLU A 78 15.52 12.38 23.67
CA GLU A 78 15.15 11.61 24.88
C GLU A 78 14.17 10.47 24.57
N LEU A 79 13.18 10.72 23.70
CA LEU A 79 12.26 9.67 23.22
C LEU A 79 13.03 8.56 22.48
N PHE A 80 13.94 8.92 21.57
CA PHE A 80 14.67 7.94 20.79
C PHE A 80 15.63 7.11 21.64
N SER A 81 16.32 7.72 22.61
CA SER A 81 17.14 6.98 23.58
C SER A 81 16.32 5.95 24.37
N SER A 82 15.10 6.30 24.76
CA SER A 82 14.23 5.38 25.52
C SER A 82 13.63 4.25 24.67
N VAL A 83 13.29 4.52 23.40
CA VAL A 83 12.56 3.57 22.54
C VAL A 83 13.49 2.66 21.73
N CYS A 84 14.60 3.19 21.21
CA CYS A 84 15.51 2.42 20.37
C CYS A 84 16.50 1.58 21.19
N GLY A 85 16.72 1.90 22.47
CA GLY A 85 17.81 1.34 23.25
C GLY A 85 19.17 1.77 22.70
N ASP A 86 20.20 1.79 23.54
CA ASP A 86 21.59 2.09 23.13
C ASP A 86 22.22 0.93 22.32
N ASP A 87 21.54 0.38 21.31
CA ASP A 87 22.12 -0.55 20.33
C ASP A 87 22.85 0.22 19.19
N ALA A 88 23.44 1.37 19.53
CA ALA A 88 24.47 2.03 18.74
C ALA A 88 25.84 1.81 19.39
N GLU A 89 26.18 0.55 19.68
CA GLU A 89 27.56 0.11 19.87
C GLU A 89 27.90 -0.95 18.79
N ASP A 90 28.75 -0.50 17.85
CA ASP A 90 29.51 -1.20 16.78
C ASP A 90 28.82 -2.01 15.67
#